data_AF-A0A7V9U1Z8-F1
#
_entry.id   AF-A0A7V9U1Z8-F1
#
_cell.length_a   1.000
_cell.length_b   1.000
_cell.length_c   1.000
_cell.angle_alpha   90.00
_cell.angle_beta   90.00
_cell.angle_gamma   90.00
#
_symmetry.space_group_name_H-M   'P 1'
#
loop_
_entity.id
_entity.type
_entity.pdbx_description
1 polymer ?
#
loop_
_entity_poly.entity_id
_entity_poly.type
_entity_poly.pdbx_seq_one_letter_code
_entity_poly.pdbx_strand_id
1 'polypeptide(L)'
;MTITVNDLEVFADRLEPRHADAIYQEHGALVVRGLMSPYASRIRHDIEAAAGEAIAMLDRARQVPEGWRTPDGTLWLRAPQGFSRDKQIMVLACGYKNSAAAFLSAVDSKCVDVVSQIIGPDVELFMDGQCLYKEPVGGHAK
;
A
#
# COMPACT_ATOMS: atom_id res chain seq x y z
N MET A 1 2.32 -24.70 -17.96
CA MET A 1 1.49 -23.70 -18.65
C MET A 1 1.85 -22.34 -18.07
N THR A 2 2.04 -21.31 -18.89
CA THR A 2 2.42 -19.96 -18.40
C THR A 2 1.15 -19.24 -17.98
N ILE A 3 1.05 -18.84 -16.71
CA ILE A 3 -0.06 -18.03 -16.19
C ILE A 3 0.16 -16.56 -16.54
N THR A 4 -0.89 -15.88 -16.98
CA THR A 4 -0.91 -14.46 -17.34
C THR A 4 -1.80 -13.66 -16.37
N VAL A 5 -1.69 -12.33 -16.39
CA VAL A 5 -2.56 -11.47 -15.55
C VAL A 5 -4.04 -11.65 -15.91
N ASN A 6 -4.36 -11.94 -17.17
CA ASN A 6 -5.73 -12.14 -17.62
C ASN A 6 -6.36 -13.39 -17.01
N ASP A 7 -5.54 -14.36 -16.59
CA ASP A 7 -6.01 -15.57 -15.90
C ASP A 7 -6.29 -15.30 -14.40
N LEU A 8 -5.83 -14.15 -13.88
CA LEU A 8 -5.95 -13.77 -12.48
C LEU A 8 -6.98 -12.65 -12.24
N GLU A 9 -7.59 -12.10 -13.30
CA GLU A 9 -8.33 -10.85 -13.19
C GLU A 9 -9.85 -11.01 -13.09
N VAL A 10 -10.43 -10.19 -12.22
CA VAL A 10 -11.86 -9.89 -12.14
C VAL A 10 -12.05 -8.37 -12.15
N PHE A 11 -13.28 -7.90 -12.33
CA PHE A 11 -13.58 -6.47 -12.48
C PHE A 11 -14.56 -6.01 -11.41
N ALA A 12 -14.29 -4.86 -10.79
CA ALA A 12 -15.05 -4.36 -9.64
C ALA A 12 -16.50 -3.95 -9.99
N ASP A 13 -16.82 -3.66 -11.26
CA ASP A 13 -18.16 -3.30 -11.73
C ASP A 13 -19.08 -4.52 -11.92
N ARG A 14 -18.50 -5.72 -12.05
CA ARG A 14 -19.19 -7.00 -12.24
C ARG A 14 -18.59 -8.11 -11.35
N LEU A 15 -18.24 -7.73 -10.12
CA LEU A 15 -17.50 -8.59 -9.20
C LEU A 15 -18.38 -9.73 -8.69
N GLU A 16 -17.91 -10.97 -8.91
CA GLU A 16 -18.52 -12.17 -8.34
C GLU A 16 -17.54 -12.78 -7.30
N PRO A 17 -17.79 -12.64 -5.99
CA PRO A 17 -16.85 -13.07 -4.96
C PRO A 17 -16.45 -14.55 -5.06
N ARG A 18 -17.39 -15.44 -5.42
CA ARG A 18 -17.11 -16.88 -5.59
C ARG A 18 -16.14 -17.17 -6.73
N HIS A 19 -16.22 -16.42 -7.83
CA HIS A 19 -15.29 -16.57 -8.94
C HIS A 19 -13.90 -16.05 -8.57
N ALA A 20 -13.85 -14.92 -7.86
CA ALA A 20 -12.62 -14.34 -7.33
C ALA A 20 -11.90 -15.30 -6.36
N ASP A 21 -12.65 -15.97 -5.47
CA ASP A 21 -12.12 -17.00 -4.58
C ASP A 21 -11.60 -18.21 -5.34
N ALA A 22 -12.33 -18.73 -6.34
CA ALA A 22 -11.87 -19.85 -7.17
C ALA A 22 -10.50 -19.55 -7.83
N ILE A 23 -10.34 -18.35 -8.41
CA ILE A 23 -9.06 -17.89 -8.99
C ILE A 23 -7.96 -17.87 -7.93
N TYR A 24 -8.26 -17.33 -6.74
CA TYR A 24 -7.28 -17.25 -5.65
C TYR A 24 -6.87 -18.63 -5.14
N GLN A 25 -7.80 -19.57 -4.95
CA GLN A 25 -7.49 -20.93 -4.50
C GLN A 25 -6.66 -21.69 -5.54
N GLU A 26 -6.89 -21.45 -6.83
CA GLU A 26 -6.14 -22.12 -7.91
C GLU A 26 -4.71 -21.56 -8.07
N HIS A 27 -4.56 -20.23 -7.99
CA HIS A 27 -3.31 -19.56 -8.37
C HIS A 27 -2.55 -18.90 -7.22
N GLY A 28 -3.14 -18.78 -6.03
CA GLY A 28 -2.60 -18.06 -4.89
C GLY A 28 -2.53 -16.54 -5.09
N ALA A 29 -3.19 -16.01 -6.13
CA ALA A 29 -3.18 -14.61 -6.49
C ALA A 29 -4.49 -14.21 -7.20
N LEU A 30 -4.89 -12.95 -7.01
CA LEU A 30 -6.10 -12.36 -7.61
C LEU A 30 -5.83 -10.89 -7.95
N VAL A 31 -6.34 -10.43 -9.09
CA VAL A 31 -6.31 -9.04 -9.51
C VAL A 31 -7.73 -8.52 -9.65
N VAL A 32 -8.14 -7.57 -8.82
CA VAL A 32 -9.47 -6.93 -8.94
C VAL A 32 -9.31 -5.56 -9.60
N ARG A 33 -9.61 -5.49 -10.90
CA ARG A 33 -9.50 -4.25 -11.68
C ARG A 33 -10.56 -3.24 -11.24
N GLY A 34 -10.11 -2.02 -10.98
CA GLY A 34 -10.99 -0.89 -10.62
C GLY A 34 -11.45 -0.85 -9.16
N LEU A 35 -11.06 -1.82 -8.32
CA LEU A 35 -11.52 -1.89 -6.93
C LEU A 35 -11.19 -0.61 -6.15
N MET A 36 -9.98 -0.09 -6.33
CA MET A 36 -9.47 1.09 -5.61
C MET A 36 -9.72 2.42 -6.34
N SER A 37 -10.30 2.41 -7.54
CA SER A 37 -10.49 3.61 -8.36
C SER A 37 -11.22 4.75 -7.66
N PRO A 38 -12.27 4.52 -6.84
CA PRO A 38 -12.96 5.60 -6.12
C PRO A 38 -12.07 6.35 -5.12
N TYR A 39 -11.02 5.71 -4.60
CA TYR A 39 -10.17 6.24 -3.54
C TYR A 39 -8.81 6.72 -4.04
N ALA A 40 -8.38 6.27 -5.23
CA ALA A 40 -7.01 6.45 -5.72
C ALA A 40 -6.52 7.90 -5.73
N SER A 41 -7.35 8.85 -6.16
CA SER A 41 -6.97 10.27 -6.20
C SER A 41 -6.75 10.86 -4.81
N ARG A 42 -7.61 10.49 -3.85
CA ARG A 42 -7.53 10.94 -2.46
C ARG A 42 -6.38 10.27 -1.73
N ILE A 43 -6.18 8.97 -1.91
CA ILE A 43 -5.02 8.24 -1.37
C ILE A 43 -3.72 8.88 -1.87
N ARG A 44 -3.64 9.19 -3.18
CA ARG A 44 -2.48 9.88 -3.72
C ARG A 44 -2.26 11.24 -3.05
N HIS A 45 -3.32 12.04 -2.91
CA HIS A 45 -3.21 13.34 -2.24
C HIS A 45 -2.66 13.21 -0.80
N ASP A 46 -3.22 12.28 -0.02
CA ASP A 46 -2.79 12.04 1.36
C ASP A 46 -1.33 11.57 1.42
N ILE A 47 -0.91 10.70 0.49
CA ILE A 47 0.48 10.24 0.37
C ILE A 47 1.44 11.39 0.07
N GLU A 48 1.11 12.25 -0.90
CA GLU A 48 1.98 13.38 -1.26
C GLU A 48 2.08 14.41 -0.13
N ALA A 49 0.97 14.66 0.58
CA ALA A 49 0.96 15.53 1.76
C ALA A 49 1.85 14.97 2.88
N ALA A 50 1.66 13.69 3.23
CA ALA A 50 2.47 13.02 4.25
C ALA A 50 3.96 12.96 3.86
N ALA A 51 4.28 12.74 2.58
CA ALA A 51 5.66 12.76 2.11
C ALA A 51 6.29 14.15 2.26
N GLY A 52 5.54 15.23 1.93
CA GLY A 52 5.98 16.60 2.14
C GLY A 52 6.29 16.92 3.60
N GLU A 53 5.40 16.51 4.51
CA GLU A 53 5.60 16.66 5.96
C GLU A 53 6.83 15.87 6.44
N ALA A 54 6.96 14.61 6.03
CA ALA A 54 8.09 13.77 6.41
C ALA A 54 9.43 14.39 5.94
N ILE A 55 9.49 14.90 4.71
CA ILE A 55 10.67 15.59 4.17
C ILE A 55 11.00 16.83 5.02
N ALA A 56 10.00 17.61 5.42
CA ALA A 56 10.21 18.80 6.24
C ALA A 56 10.74 18.49 7.65
N MET A 57 10.59 17.25 8.12
CA MET A 57 11.08 16.79 9.43
C MET A 57 12.39 15.98 9.36
N LEU A 58 12.99 15.84 8.18
CA LEU A 58 14.14 14.95 7.96
C LEU A 58 15.37 15.34 8.81
N ASP A 59 15.53 16.63 9.10
CA ASP A 59 16.56 17.17 9.99
C ASP A 59 16.43 16.67 11.45
N ARG A 60 15.23 16.25 11.85
CA ARG A 60 14.91 15.69 13.17
C ARG A 60 14.91 14.16 13.21
N ALA A 61 15.29 13.52 12.10
CA ALA A 61 15.32 12.06 12.04
C ALA A 61 16.36 11.47 13.00
N ARG A 62 15.99 10.39 13.68
CA ARG A 62 16.88 9.67 14.61
C ARG A 62 17.29 8.33 14.01
N GLN A 63 18.54 7.93 14.24
CA GLN A 63 19.04 6.62 13.83
C GLN A 63 18.21 5.51 14.51
N VAL A 64 17.80 4.52 13.74
CA VAL A 64 17.18 3.25 14.18
C VAL A 64 17.94 2.09 13.51
N PRO A 65 17.78 0.83 13.96
CA PRO A 65 18.52 -0.30 13.37
C PRO A 65 18.37 -0.41 11.86
N GLU A 66 17.19 -0.11 11.32
CA GLU A 66 16.89 -0.21 9.90
C GLU A 66 17.35 1.01 9.08
N GLY A 67 17.63 2.16 9.72
CA GLY A 67 17.92 3.41 9.03
C GLY A 67 17.71 4.64 9.90
N TRP A 68 16.79 5.53 9.50
CA TRP A 68 16.40 6.70 10.28
C TRP A 68 14.89 6.82 10.37
N ARG A 69 14.40 7.32 11.49
CA ARG A 69 12.96 7.55 11.70
C ARG A 69 12.71 9.00 12.05
N THR A 70 11.83 9.65 11.30
CA THR A 70 11.35 11.00 11.61
C THR A 70 10.28 10.98 12.71
N PRO A 71 9.95 12.12 13.35
CA PRO A 71 9.01 12.18 14.47
C PRO A 71 7.60 11.65 14.18
N ASP A 72 7.13 11.76 12.93
CA ASP A 72 5.88 11.19 12.43
C ASP A 72 5.90 9.65 12.31
N GLY A 73 7.08 9.04 12.43
CA GLY A 73 7.27 7.60 12.34
C GLY A 73 7.70 7.12 10.95
N THR A 74 7.85 8.01 9.95
CA THR A 74 8.32 7.64 8.61
C THR A 74 9.73 7.04 8.68
N LEU A 75 9.92 5.89 8.03
CA LEU A 75 11.20 5.21 7.92
C LEU A 75 11.94 5.66 6.68
N TRP A 76 13.21 5.99 6.87
CA TRP A 76 14.15 6.45 5.86
C TRP A 76 15.34 5.51 5.74
N LEU A 77 15.78 5.26 4.52
CA LEU A 77 16.99 4.51 4.21
C LEU A 77 18.03 5.42 3.56
N ARG A 78 19.26 4.93 3.45
CA ARG A 78 20.29 5.60 2.63
C ARG A 78 19.77 5.68 1.19
N ALA A 79 19.85 6.86 0.60
CA ALA A 79 19.47 7.06 -0.79
C ALA A 79 20.51 6.44 -1.75
N PRO A 80 20.10 6.05 -2.97
CA PRO A 80 21.04 5.63 -4.00
C PRO A 80 21.97 6.78 -4.39
N GLN A 81 23.12 6.44 -4.99
CA GLN A 81 24.06 7.44 -5.49
C GLN A 81 23.39 8.34 -6.54
N GLY A 82 23.61 9.65 -6.43
CA GLY A 82 23.04 10.64 -7.36
C GLY A 82 21.62 11.08 -7.02
N PHE A 83 21.02 10.60 -5.93
CA PHE A 83 19.74 11.11 -5.44
C PHE A 83 19.92 12.52 -4.85
N SER A 84 18.84 13.32 -4.91
CA SER A 84 18.86 14.73 -4.46
C SER A 84 19.06 14.91 -2.95
N ARG A 85 18.78 13.86 -2.17
CA ARG A 85 18.96 13.77 -0.72
C ARG A 85 19.86 12.58 -0.39
N ASP A 86 20.49 12.59 0.78
CA ASP A 86 21.29 11.46 1.27
C ASP A 86 20.44 10.31 1.83
N LYS A 87 19.14 10.58 2.07
CA LYS A 87 18.14 9.64 2.57
C LYS A 87 16.93 9.62 1.65
N GLN A 88 16.31 8.44 1.56
CA GLN A 88 15.09 8.19 0.81
C GLN A 88 13.99 7.64 1.72
N ILE A 89 12.73 7.92 1.38
CA ILE A 89 11.58 7.37 2.09
C ILE A 89 11.48 5.86 1.78
N MET A 90 11.20 5.04 2.80
CA MET A 90 10.95 3.60 2.65
C MET A 90 9.55 3.21 3.10
N VAL A 91 9.19 3.56 4.34
CA VAL A 91 7.83 3.36 4.86
C VAL A 91 7.29 4.71 5.28
N LEU A 92 6.38 5.27 4.49
CA LEU A 92 5.76 6.55 4.79
C LEU A 92 4.74 6.38 5.91
N ALA A 93 4.72 7.32 6.85
CA ALA A 93 3.71 7.41 7.89
C ALA A 93 2.35 7.87 7.30
N CYS A 94 1.80 7.06 6.40
CA CYS A 94 0.48 7.22 5.81
C CYS A 94 -0.23 5.86 5.91
N GLY A 95 -1.21 5.77 6.81
CA GLY A 95 -1.97 4.57 7.12
C GLY A 95 -3.39 4.90 7.56
N TYR A 96 -4.07 3.93 8.17
CA TYR A 96 -5.50 4.02 8.50
C TYR A 96 -5.84 5.08 9.54
N LYS A 97 -4.87 5.52 10.35
CA LYS A 97 -5.09 6.54 11.40
C LYS A 97 -4.97 7.98 10.89
N ASN A 98 -4.32 8.20 9.74
CA ASN A 98 -4.04 9.54 9.23
C ASN A 98 -4.38 9.74 7.74
N SER A 99 -4.87 8.70 7.06
CA SER A 99 -5.54 8.82 5.76
C SER A 99 -6.92 8.18 5.83
N ALA A 100 -7.96 9.02 5.79
CA ALA A 100 -9.34 8.56 5.73
C ALA A 100 -9.60 7.78 4.42
N ALA A 101 -8.96 8.18 3.32
CA ALA A 101 -9.11 7.49 2.04
C ALA A 101 -8.49 6.08 2.08
N ALA A 102 -7.32 5.92 2.71
CA ALA A 102 -6.72 4.60 2.91
C ALA A 102 -7.60 3.71 3.79
N PHE A 103 -8.11 4.23 4.92
CA PHE A 103 -9.01 3.48 5.80
C PHE A 103 -10.29 3.04 5.06
N LEU A 104 -10.98 3.97 4.39
CA LEU A 104 -12.19 3.67 3.64
C LEU A 104 -11.96 2.63 2.54
N SER A 105 -10.80 2.67 1.88
CA SER A 105 -10.46 1.69 0.85
C SER A 105 -10.27 0.27 1.42
N ALA A 106 -9.76 0.15 2.65
CA ALA A 106 -9.55 -1.12 3.32
C ALA A 106 -10.85 -1.74 3.84
N VAL A 107 -11.85 -0.92 4.17
CA VAL A 107 -13.19 -1.37 4.63
C VAL A 107 -14.27 -1.26 3.55
N ASP A 108 -13.87 -1.06 2.30
CA ASP A 108 -14.81 -1.00 1.18
C ASP A 108 -15.59 -2.31 1.07
N SER A 109 -16.92 -2.23 0.95
CA SER A 109 -17.79 -3.41 0.90
C SER A 109 -17.35 -4.45 -0.13
N LYS A 110 -16.91 -4.04 -1.33
CA LYS A 110 -16.46 -4.98 -2.37
C LYS A 110 -15.14 -5.65 -2.01
N CYS A 111 -14.26 -4.93 -1.33
CA CYS A 111 -13.01 -5.48 -0.82
C CYS A 111 -13.29 -6.52 0.27
N VAL A 112 -14.14 -6.15 1.24
CA VAL A 112 -14.54 -7.03 2.35
C VAL A 112 -15.29 -8.27 1.82
N ASP A 113 -16.17 -8.14 0.84
CA ASP A 113 -16.88 -9.27 0.22
C ASP A 113 -15.91 -10.27 -0.42
N VAL A 114 -14.89 -9.79 -1.14
CA VAL A 114 -13.87 -10.67 -1.74
C VAL A 114 -13.00 -11.33 -0.68
N VAL A 115 -12.49 -10.54 0.27
CA VAL A 115 -11.61 -11.06 1.33
C VAL A 115 -12.36 -12.07 2.19
N SER A 116 -13.59 -11.76 2.61
CA SER A 116 -14.40 -12.66 3.45
C SER A 116 -14.75 -13.97 2.74
N GLN A 117 -14.92 -13.94 1.42
CA GLN A 117 -15.11 -15.14 0.63
C GLN A 117 -13.84 -16.01 0.58
N ILE A 118 -12.65 -15.40 0.58
CA ILE A 118 -11.36 -16.10 0.48
C ILE A 118 -10.90 -16.66 1.83
N ILE A 119 -10.97 -15.86 2.91
CA ILE A 119 -10.39 -16.21 4.22
C ILE A 119 -11.44 -16.53 5.29
N GLY A 120 -12.73 -16.36 5.01
CA GLY A 120 -13.82 -16.51 5.96
C GLY A 120 -14.35 -15.18 6.50
N PRO A 121 -15.47 -15.20 7.24
CA PRO A 121 -16.24 -14.00 7.60
C PRO A 121 -15.54 -13.08 8.60
N ASP A 122 -14.62 -13.60 9.41
CA ASP A 122 -13.94 -12.87 10.48
C ASP A 122 -12.69 -12.17 9.95
N VAL A 123 -12.90 -11.06 9.23
CA VAL A 123 -11.84 -10.27 8.61
C VAL A 123 -11.40 -9.13 9.53
N GLU A 124 -10.11 -9.08 9.84
CA GLU A 124 -9.50 -8.00 10.62
C GLU A 124 -8.46 -7.23 9.80
N LEU A 125 -8.33 -5.93 10.08
CA LEU A 125 -7.27 -5.12 9.51
C LEU A 125 -5.94 -5.48 10.18
N PHE A 126 -4.92 -5.75 9.38
CA PHE A 126 -3.58 -5.99 9.88
C PHE A 126 -2.85 -4.66 10.14
N MET A 127 -2.51 -4.40 11.42
CA MET A 127 -1.85 -3.18 11.89
C MET A 127 -2.59 -1.90 11.42
N ASP A 128 -1.87 -0.80 11.25
CA ASP A 128 -2.42 0.49 10.78
C ASP A 128 -2.34 0.65 9.25
N GLY A 129 -2.16 -0.45 8.51
CA GLY A 129 -1.80 -0.39 7.09
C GLY A 129 -0.35 0.09 6.88
N GLN A 130 0.16 -0.04 5.66
CA GLN A 130 1.53 0.35 5.33
C GLN A 130 1.60 1.03 3.95
N CYS A 131 2.22 2.21 3.89
CA CYS A 131 2.53 2.87 2.64
C CYS A 131 4.03 2.71 2.32
N LEU A 132 4.34 1.92 1.29
CA LEU A 132 5.68 1.82 0.74
C LEU A 132 5.86 2.89 -0.34
N TYR A 133 6.68 3.90 -0.04
CA TYR A 133 6.91 5.01 -0.95
C TYR A 133 8.19 4.77 -1.74
N LYS A 134 8.08 4.57 -3.05
CA LYS A 134 9.24 4.31 -3.92
C LYS A 134 9.62 5.58 -4.66
N GLU A 135 10.72 6.19 -4.22
CA GLU A 135 11.31 7.34 -4.89
C GLU A 135 12.01 6.93 -6.20
N PRO A 136 12.12 7.83 -7.18
CA PRO A 136 12.83 7.54 -8.43
C PRO A 136 14.24 7.00 -8.15
N VAL A 137 14.60 5.88 -8.79
CA VAL A 137 15.91 5.20 -8.63
C VAL A 137 16.11 4.61 -7.22
N GLY A 138 15.17 4.80 -6.30
CA GLY A 138 15.18 4.35 -4.92
C GLY A 138 14.53 2.99 -4.65
N GLY A 139 14.34 2.70 -3.37
CA GLY A 139 13.89 1.42 -2.82
C GLY A 139 15.01 0.65 -2.10
N HIS A 140 14.63 -0.39 -1.36
CA HIS A 140 15.58 -1.35 -0.81
C HIS A 140 16.27 -2.07 -1.99
N ALA A 141 17.60 -2.03 -2.05
CA ALA A 141 18.36 -2.82 -3.01
C ALA A 141 17.97 -4.29 -2.84
N LYS A 142 17.57 -4.95 -3.93
CA LYS A 142 17.30 -6.39 -3.93
C LYS A 142 18.61 -7.16 -3.87
#